data_AF-A0A0A1T6C4-F1
#
_entry.id   AF-A0A0A1T6C4-F1
#
_cell.length_a   1.000
_cell.length_b   1.000
_cell.length_c   1.000
_cell.angle_alpha   90.00
_cell.angle_beta   90.00
_cell.angle_gamma   90.00
#
_symmetry.space_group_name_H-M   'P 1'
#
loop_
_entity.id
_entity.type
_entity.pdbx_description
1 polymer ?
#
loop_
_entity_poly.entity_id
_entity_poly.type
_entity_poly.pdbx_seq_one_letter_code
_entity_poly.pdbx_strand_id
1 'polypeptide(L)'
;MKSFAVAITALASIAAARFSGTLDILMVDQNNCLYASIDPRDTQLMVGCDTTKQCQANGNEIATTHFKCQTGKGDADIFTYPHDVLKFCRAGFCSCMSTRYSGKSNNGIDTLTKVHFEYDDDHAWAC
;
A
#
# COMPACT_ATOMS: atom_id res chain seq x y z
N MET A 1 53.54 2.63 6.84
CA MET A 1 52.36 2.35 6.00
C MET A 1 51.41 1.50 6.82
N LYS A 2 50.28 2.05 7.31
CA LYS A 2 49.26 1.28 8.04
C LYS A 2 48.06 1.14 7.12
N SER A 3 47.78 -0.10 6.73
CA SER A 3 46.77 -0.47 5.75
C SER A 3 45.37 -0.15 6.26
N PHE A 4 44.57 0.43 5.36
CA PHE A 4 43.13 0.58 5.50
C PHE A 4 42.47 -0.79 5.48
N ALA A 5 41.68 -1.11 6.51
CA ALA A 5 40.69 -2.18 6.47
C ALA A 5 39.32 -1.57 6.77
N VAL A 6 38.87 -0.70 5.87
CA VAL A 6 37.45 -0.38 5.71
C VAL A 6 36.90 -1.46 4.78
N ALA A 7 36.19 -2.46 5.30
CA ALA A 7 35.41 -3.34 4.43
C ALA A 7 34.33 -4.14 5.17
N ILE A 8 33.09 -3.66 5.05
CA ILE A 8 31.94 -4.43 4.54
C ILE A 8 31.55 -5.67 5.38
N THR A 9 30.94 -5.49 6.55
CA THR A 9 30.27 -6.58 7.28
C THR A 9 28.91 -6.23 7.89
N ALA A 10 28.12 -5.35 7.24
CA ALA A 10 26.73 -5.13 7.68
C ALA A 10 25.70 -4.87 6.56
N LEU A 11 26.03 -5.15 5.30
CA LEU A 11 25.06 -5.07 4.17
C LEU A 11 24.56 -6.44 3.71
N ALA A 12 25.00 -7.52 4.33
CA ALA A 12 24.51 -8.85 4.03
C ALA A 12 23.26 -9.14 4.87
N SER A 13 22.14 -9.35 4.20
CA SER A 13 20.85 -9.85 4.70
C SER A 13 19.90 -8.85 5.39
N ILE A 14 19.64 -7.71 4.75
CA ILE A 14 18.24 -7.30 4.65
C ILE A 14 17.68 -8.16 3.52
N ALA A 15 17.18 -9.36 3.85
CA ALA A 15 16.14 -9.92 3.00
C ALA A 15 15.04 -8.85 3.02
N ALA A 16 14.95 -8.04 1.96
CA ALA A 16 13.95 -7.01 1.84
C ALA A 16 12.62 -7.71 2.12
N ALA A 17 11.96 -7.34 3.21
CA ALA A 17 10.72 -8.00 3.56
C ALA A 17 9.77 -7.76 2.39
N ARG A 18 9.30 -8.86 1.81
CA ARG A 18 8.34 -8.81 0.72
C ARG A 18 7.02 -8.30 1.27
N PHE A 19 6.57 -7.18 0.71
CA PHE A 19 5.29 -6.57 1.00
C PHE A 19 4.43 -6.59 -0.27
N SER A 20 3.21 -7.09 -0.17
CA SER A 20 2.24 -7.13 -1.26
C SER A 20 0.83 -7.11 -0.73
N GLY A 21 -0.18 -7.02 -1.59
CA GLY A 21 -1.55 -7.08 -1.12
C GLY A 21 -2.56 -6.60 -2.15
N THR A 22 -3.78 -6.40 -1.68
CA THR A 22 -4.87 -5.86 -2.48
C THR A 22 -5.40 -4.57 -1.89
N LEU A 23 -5.77 -3.65 -2.77
CA LEU A 23 -6.49 -2.43 -2.45
C LEU A 23 -7.82 -2.45 -3.18
N ASP A 24 -8.87 -2.33 -2.41
CA ASP A 24 -10.25 -2.39 -2.86
C ASP A 24 -10.93 -1.06 -2.58
N ILE A 25 -11.56 -0.48 -3.59
CA ILE A 25 -12.23 0.82 -3.49
C ILE A 25 -13.68 0.65 -3.89
N LEU A 26 -14.61 1.01 -3.00
CA LEU A 26 -16.02 1.02 -3.33
C LEU A 26 -16.45 2.41 -3.78
N MET A 27 -16.84 2.52 -5.04
CA MET A 27 -17.29 3.75 -5.68
C MET A 27 -18.80 3.74 -5.89
N VAL A 28 -19.42 4.90 -5.71
CA VAL A 28 -20.83 5.17 -6.07
C VAL A 28 -20.93 5.66 -7.51
N ASP A 29 -19.95 6.45 -7.95
CA ASP A 29 -19.77 6.87 -9.34
C ASP A 29 -18.27 7.19 -9.57
N GLN A 30 -17.92 7.69 -10.75
CA GLN A 30 -16.53 8.01 -11.11
C GLN A 30 -15.90 9.14 -10.26
N ASN A 31 -16.68 9.87 -9.46
CA ASN A 31 -16.18 10.99 -8.66
C ASN A 31 -16.40 10.80 -7.15
N ASN A 32 -17.19 9.80 -6.76
CA ASN A 32 -17.57 9.56 -5.37
C ASN A 32 -17.14 8.17 -4.89
N CYS A 33 -16.20 8.15 -3.95
CA CYS A 33 -15.82 6.96 -3.20
C CYS A 33 -16.60 6.88 -1.87
N LEU A 34 -17.09 5.69 -1.51
CA LEU A 34 -17.82 5.43 -0.28
C LEU A 34 -16.88 4.99 0.86
N TYR A 35 -16.04 4.00 0.57
CA TYR A 35 -14.99 3.52 1.45
C TYR A 35 -13.91 2.80 0.64
N ALA A 36 -12.72 2.68 1.23
CA ALA A 36 -11.66 1.83 0.73
C ALA A 36 -11.27 0.80 1.80
N SER A 37 -10.75 -0.34 1.37
CA SER A 37 -10.21 -1.40 2.20
C SER A 37 -8.90 -1.89 1.61
N ILE A 38 -7.96 -2.27 2.48
CA ILE A 38 -6.65 -2.77 2.07
C ILE A 38 -6.33 -4.06 2.84
N ASP A 39 -5.83 -5.07 2.12
CA ASP A 39 -5.37 -6.34 2.69
C ASP A 39 -3.86 -6.50 2.44
N PRO A 40 -3.02 -5.91 3.31
CA PRO A 40 -1.58 -6.03 3.18
C PRO A 40 -1.07 -7.40 3.66
N ARG A 41 -0.07 -7.89 2.95
CA ARG A 41 0.68 -9.10 3.24
C ARG A 41 2.14 -8.73 3.37
N ASP A 42 2.68 -8.96 4.55
CA ASP A 42 4.07 -8.73 4.85
C ASP A 42 4.67 -10.07 5.30
N THR A 43 5.74 -10.48 4.62
CA THR A 43 6.40 -11.77 4.90
C THR A 43 7.11 -11.81 6.25
N GLN A 44 7.32 -10.66 6.90
CA GLN A 44 8.00 -10.57 8.20
C GLN A 44 7.10 -10.14 9.35
N LEU A 45 5.95 -9.53 9.08
CA LEU A 45 5.06 -9.01 10.12
C LEU A 45 3.60 -9.30 9.77
N MET A 46 2.78 -9.55 10.78
CA MET A 46 1.34 -9.45 10.60
C MET A 46 0.97 -7.96 10.53
N VAL A 47 0.21 -7.58 9.50
CA VAL A 47 -0.31 -6.23 9.30
C VAL A 47 -1.83 -6.33 9.20
N GLY A 48 -2.54 -5.61 10.06
CA GLY A 48 -3.98 -5.45 9.97
C GLY A 48 -4.32 -3.99 9.72
N CYS A 49 -5.16 -3.69 8.74
CA CYS A 49 -5.60 -2.33 8.45
C CYS A 49 -7.12 -2.21 8.61
N ASP A 50 -7.57 -1.08 9.14
CA ASP A 50 -8.99 -0.76 9.17
C ASP A 50 -9.48 -0.29 7.79
N THR A 51 -10.76 -0.50 7.51
CA THR A 51 -11.42 0.15 6.38
C THR A 51 -11.53 1.66 6.63
N THR A 52 -11.39 2.46 5.58
CA THR A 52 -11.42 3.93 5.70
C THR A 52 -12.54 4.52 4.86
N LYS A 53 -13.23 5.52 5.41
CA LYS A 53 -14.19 6.37 4.68
C LYS A 53 -13.51 7.62 4.10
N GLN A 54 -12.24 7.83 4.43
CA GLN A 54 -11.44 8.92 3.87
C GLN A 54 -10.88 8.48 2.53
N CYS A 55 -11.75 8.45 1.52
CA CYS A 55 -11.36 8.18 0.15
C CYS A 55 -11.97 9.23 -0.77
N GLN A 56 -11.19 9.71 -1.71
CA GLN A 56 -11.66 10.56 -2.79
C GLN A 56 -11.54 9.75 -4.10
N ALA A 57 -12.34 10.08 -5.13
CA ALA A 57 -12.07 9.57 -6.47
C ALA A 57 -11.48 10.69 -7.33
N ASN A 58 -10.60 10.34 -8.27
CA ASN A 58 -10.07 11.25 -9.30
C ASN A 58 -10.51 10.75 -10.68
N GLY A 59 -11.81 10.73 -10.96
CA GLY A 59 -12.34 10.06 -12.15
C GLY A 59 -12.20 8.53 -12.04
N ASN A 60 -11.64 7.88 -13.07
CA ASN A 60 -11.41 6.42 -13.02
C ASN A 60 -10.21 6.02 -12.13
N GLU A 61 -9.57 6.97 -11.45
CA GLU A 61 -8.39 6.78 -10.62
C GLU A 61 -8.69 7.02 -9.13
N ILE A 62 -7.78 6.56 -8.27
CA ILE A 62 -7.82 6.73 -6.82
C ILE A 62 -7.46 8.19 -6.48
N ALA A 63 -8.33 8.95 -5.80
CA ALA A 63 -7.87 10.15 -5.10
C ALA A 63 -7.62 9.80 -3.64
N THR A 64 -6.38 9.97 -3.20
CA THR A 64 -5.91 10.02 -1.81
C THR A 64 -6.77 9.28 -0.77
N THR A 65 -6.37 8.06 -0.41
CA THR A 65 -6.92 7.36 0.76
C THR A 65 -5.85 7.17 1.83
N HIS A 66 -6.24 7.20 3.10
CA HIS A 66 -5.36 6.92 4.24
C HIS A 66 -5.93 5.78 5.09
N PHE A 67 -5.13 4.75 5.27
CA PHE A 67 -5.41 3.62 6.16
C PHE A 67 -4.51 3.69 7.38
N LYS A 68 -5.13 3.58 8.55
CA LYS A 68 -4.41 3.27 9.78
C LYS A 68 -4.30 1.76 9.89
N CYS A 69 -3.09 1.29 10.03
CA CYS A 69 -2.75 -0.11 10.15
C CYS A 69 -2.01 -0.35 11.46
N GLN A 70 -2.11 -1.57 11.96
CA GLN A 70 -1.39 -2.03 13.14
C GLN A 70 -0.51 -3.21 12.74
N THR A 71 0.73 -3.17 13.21
CA THR A 71 1.66 -4.28 13.10
C THR A 71 2.03 -4.78 14.49
N GLY A 72 2.61 -5.98 14.58
CA GLY A 72 3.19 -6.48 15.84
C GLY A 72 4.31 -5.60 16.43
N LYS A 73 4.75 -4.55 15.70
CA LYS A 73 5.79 -3.59 16.13
C LYS A 73 5.31 -2.13 16.15
N GLY A 74 4.00 -1.89 16.06
CA GLY A 74 3.40 -0.54 16.14
C GLY A 74 2.59 -0.15 14.91
N ASP A 75 2.18 1.12 14.89
CA ASP A 75 1.31 1.67 13.84
C ASP A 75 2.01 1.72 12.48
N ALA A 76 1.23 1.48 11.43
CA ALA A 76 1.62 1.63 10.04
C ALA A 76 0.56 2.45 9.32
N ASP A 77 0.98 3.28 8.37
CA ASP A 77 0.07 4.10 7.59
C ASP A 77 0.23 3.73 6.11
N ILE A 78 -0.92 3.57 5.42
CA ILE A 78 -0.94 3.43 3.97
C ILE A 78 -1.62 4.63 3.35
N PHE A 79 -0.90 5.35 2.48
CA PHE A 79 -1.43 6.45 1.69
C PHE A 79 -1.48 6.05 0.22
N THR A 80 -2.63 6.11 -0.43
CA THR A 80 -2.71 5.87 -1.89
C THR A 80 -2.96 7.18 -2.59
N TYR A 81 -2.00 7.68 -3.38
CA TYR A 81 -2.07 8.94 -4.12
C TYR A 81 -2.70 8.73 -5.52
N PRO A 82 -3.15 9.82 -6.19
CA PRO A 82 -3.43 9.79 -7.62
C PRO A 82 -2.24 9.23 -8.41
N HIS A 83 -2.52 8.52 -9.52
CA HIS A 83 -1.52 7.84 -10.36
C HIS A 83 -0.86 6.60 -9.75
N ASP A 84 -1.65 5.75 -9.10
CA ASP A 84 -1.26 4.40 -8.71
C ASP A 84 -0.09 4.33 -7.71
N VAL A 85 0.18 5.36 -6.90
CA VAL A 85 1.27 5.30 -5.91
C VAL A 85 0.72 5.01 -4.51
N LEU A 86 1.21 3.97 -3.88
CA LEU A 86 0.92 3.60 -2.50
C LEU A 86 2.18 3.80 -1.64
N LYS A 87 2.07 4.57 -0.56
CA LYS A 87 3.10 4.72 0.47
C LYS A 87 2.75 3.88 1.68
N PHE A 88 3.59 2.93 2.04
CA PHE A 88 3.47 2.12 3.25
C PHE A 88 4.58 2.47 4.23
N CYS A 89 4.22 2.87 5.45
CA CYS A 89 5.17 3.15 6.52
C CYS A 89 5.09 2.10 7.62
N ARG A 90 6.22 1.48 8.00
CA ARG A 90 6.34 0.58 9.16
C ARG A 90 7.65 0.82 9.90
N ALA A 91 7.64 0.76 11.23
CA ALA A 91 8.84 0.76 12.07
C ALA A 91 9.92 1.82 11.69
N GLY A 92 9.48 3.04 11.34
CA GLY A 92 10.38 4.16 10.99
C GLY A 92 10.90 4.17 9.54
N PHE A 93 10.46 3.24 8.69
CA PHE A 93 10.77 3.20 7.26
C PHE A 93 9.48 3.32 6.44
N CYS A 94 9.52 4.11 5.38
CA CYS A 94 8.43 4.22 4.41
C CYS A 94 8.90 3.78 3.03
N SER A 95 8.12 2.93 2.38
CA SER A 95 8.30 2.55 0.97
C SER A 95 7.12 3.06 0.15
N CYS A 96 7.44 3.57 -1.04
CA CYS A 96 6.47 3.91 -2.07
C CYS A 96 6.46 2.79 -3.10
N MET A 97 5.30 2.41 -3.61
CA MET A 97 5.13 1.34 -4.60
C MET A 97 4.01 1.68 -5.57
N SER A 98 4.04 1.06 -6.74
CA SER A 98 2.95 1.18 -7.70
C SER A 98 1.83 0.17 -7.41
N THR A 99 0.58 0.60 -7.57
CA THR A 99 -0.59 -0.27 -7.64
C THR A 99 -0.87 -0.63 -9.09
N ARG A 100 -1.43 -1.81 -9.31
CA ARG A 100 -1.84 -2.29 -10.63
C ARG A 100 -3.31 -2.61 -10.60
N TYR A 101 -4.08 -1.96 -11.48
CA TYR A 101 -5.50 -2.30 -11.66
C TYR A 101 -5.66 -3.78 -12.04
N SER A 102 -6.43 -4.52 -11.25
CA SER A 102 -6.68 -5.95 -11.43
C SER A 102 -8.13 -6.25 -11.85
N GLY A 103 -9.05 -5.30 -11.71
CA GLY A 103 -10.40 -5.44 -12.23
C GLY A 103 -11.46 -4.57 -11.55
N LYS A 104 -12.71 -4.76 -11.96
CA LYS A 104 -13.88 -4.18 -11.31
C LYS A 104 -14.99 -5.20 -11.18
N SER A 105 -15.75 -5.12 -10.11
CA SER A 105 -16.94 -5.94 -9.86
C SER A 105 -18.12 -5.07 -9.41
N ASN A 106 -19.33 -5.40 -9.86
CA ASN A 106 -20.53 -4.76 -9.34
C ASN A 106 -20.86 -5.41 -7.99
N ASN A 107 -21.05 -4.61 -6.95
CA ASN A 107 -21.17 -5.10 -5.58
C ASN A 107 -22.60 -5.62 -5.26
N GLY A 108 -23.28 -6.22 -6.24
CA GLY A 108 -24.67 -6.66 -6.14
C GLY A 108 -25.72 -5.55 -6.16
N ILE A 109 -25.30 -4.29 -6.25
CA ILE A 109 -26.12 -3.08 -6.38
C ILE A 109 -25.63 -2.35 -7.63
N ASP A 110 -26.51 -2.08 -8.59
CA ASP A 110 -26.14 -1.55 -9.93
C ASP A 110 -25.38 -0.23 -9.91
N THR A 111 -25.50 0.54 -8.82
CA THR A 111 -24.80 1.81 -8.62
C THR A 111 -23.50 1.70 -7.84
N LEU A 112 -23.12 0.52 -7.35
CA LEU A 112 -21.91 0.34 -6.55
C LEU A 112 -20.89 -0.51 -7.31
N THR A 113 -19.79 0.13 -7.67
CA THR A 113 -18.66 -0.54 -8.34
C THR A 113 -17.51 -0.68 -7.37
N LYS A 114 -17.04 -1.91 -7.18
CA LYS A 114 -15.80 -2.21 -6.48
C LYS A 114 -14.66 -2.27 -7.48
N VAL A 115 -13.63 -1.46 -7.28
CA VAL A 115 -12.41 -1.41 -8.10
C VAL A 115 -11.30 -2.08 -7.32
N HIS A 116 -10.57 -2.98 -7.99
CA HIS A 116 -9.53 -3.81 -7.41
C HIS A 116 -8.16 -3.42 -7.94
N PHE A 117 -7.20 -3.31 -7.04
CA PHE A 117 -5.80 -3.09 -7.34
C PHE A 117 -4.94 -4.10 -6.57
N GLU A 118 -3.85 -4.53 -7.20
CA GLU A 118 -2.80 -5.32 -6.57
C GLU A 118 -1.55 -4.45 -6.42
N TYR A 119 -0.76 -4.69 -5.38
CA TYR A 119 0.55 -4.05 -5.23
C TYR A 119 1.55 -5.07 -4.69
N ASP A 120 2.82 -4.87 -5.04
CA ASP A 120 3.95 -5.57 -4.44
C ASP A 120 5.17 -4.66 -4.34
N ASP A 121 6.21 -5.16 -3.70
CA ASP A 121 7.48 -4.46 -3.48
C ASP A 121 8.54 -4.73 -4.56
N ASP A 122 8.25 -5.45 -5.64
CA ASP A 122 9.16 -5.61 -6.79
C ASP A 122 9.50 -4.26 -7.42
N HIS A 123 8.61 -3.26 -7.25
CA HIS A 123 8.81 -1.89 -7.67
C HIS A 123 8.71 -0.91 -6.49
N ALA A 124 9.17 -1.28 -5.29
CA ALA A 124 9.22 -0.35 -4.17
C ALA A 124 10.45 0.58 -4.23
N TRP A 125 10.26 1.87 -3.93
CA TRP A 125 11.32 2.87 -3.80
C TRP A 125 11.18 3.66 -2.49
N ALA A 126 12.24 4.37 -2.09
CA ALA A 126 12.16 5.28 -0.95
C ALA A 126 11.22 6.43 -1.27
N CYS A 127 10.21 6.64 -0.42
CA CYS A 127 9.57 7.94 -0.30
C CYS A 127 10.54 8.91 0.40
#